data_AF-A0A5J5D6L9-F1
#
_entry.id   AF-A0A5J5D6L9-F1
#
_cell.length_a   1.000
_cell.length_b   1.000
_cell.length_c   1.000
_cell.angle_alpha   90.00
_cell.angle_beta   90.00
_cell.angle_gamma   90.00
#
_symmetry.space_group_name_H-M   'P 1'
#
loop_
_entity.id
_entity.type
_entity.pdbx_description
1 polymer ?
#
loop_
_entity_poly.entity_id
_entity_poly.type
_entity_poly.pdbx_seq_one_letter_code
_entity_poly.pdbx_strand_id
1 'polypeptide(L)'
;MLQFCGNKLDKKDFFGKSDPFLVFYRSNEDGSSIKVEVYDWDRDGGHDFIGDFSTSYREMSRSQSQFHVYEVLNPKKKGKKKKKYQNSGTVTLLSCLVDTELSFLDYIRGGTQINFTVAIDFTASNGNPSQPTSLHYMSPYQLNDYAMALRAVGEIIQDYDSDKMFPALGFGAKLPPDGRVSHEFALNGNPQNPYCSGIEGVMEAYYQSLKSVRLYGPTHFSPVINHVARYASAVTDGSQYFILLIISDGVITDMAQTKESIVNAASLPMSIIIVGVGPAEFDEMIELDGDEERISSQGRYAERDIVQFVPFRDYIDRRGNHILSMARLAKEVLAEIPDQFLSYMRTRGIKPGPLPPPYAPCPPPAVHPLLCRR
;
A
#
# COMPACT_ATOMS: atom_id res chain seq x y z
N MET A 1 -13.45 8.58 -18.52
CA MET A 1 -14.12 7.88 -19.66
C MET A 1 -14.12 8.76 -20.90
N LEU A 2 -13.78 8.21 -22.07
CA LEU A 2 -13.79 8.92 -23.37
C LEU A 2 -14.83 8.32 -24.30
N GLN A 3 -15.58 9.16 -25.03
CA GLN A 3 -16.55 8.71 -26.03
C GLN A 3 -16.27 9.39 -27.37
N PHE A 4 -16.06 8.60 -28.42
CA PHE A 4 -15.77 9.08 -29.76
C PHE A 4 -16.84 8.65 -30.77
N CYS A 5 -17.02 9.44 -31.83
CA CYS A 5 -17.88 9.13 -32.96
C CYS A 5 -17.13 9.37 -34.28
N GLY A 6 -17.03 8.34 -35.13
CA GLY A 6 -16.49 8.46 -36.48
C GLY A 6 -17.57 8.92 -37.47
N ASN A 7 -17.22 9.84 -38.37
CA ASN A 7 -18.12 10.35 -39.40
C ASN A 7 -17.42 10.37 -40.76
N LYS A 8 -18.06 9.73 -41.76
CA LYS A 8 -17.56 9.57 -43.14
C LYS A 8 -16.12 9.05 -43.21
N LEU A 9 -15.77 8.10 -42.34
CA LEU A 9 -14.48 7.42 -42.40
C LEU A 9 -14.37 6.66 -43.73
N ASP A 10 -13.17 6.64 -44.31
CA ASP A 10 -12.92 5.91 -45.54
C ASP A 10 -13.22 4.42 -45.35
N LYS A 11 -14.22 3.91 -46.07
CA LYS A 11 -14.55 2.49 -46.10
C LYS A 11 -13.40 1.68 -46.69
N LYS A 12 -12.96 0.63 -45.99
CA LYS A 12 -11.88 -0.25 -46.45
C LYS A 12 -12.41 -1.59 -46.96
N ASP A 13 -13.51 -2.05 -46.40
CA ASP A 13 -14.19 -3.26 -46.85
C ASP A 13 -14.88 -3.13 -48.22
N PHE A 14 -14.60 -4.11 -49.09
CA PHE A 14 -15.32 -4.27 -50.36
C PHE A 14 -16.79 -4.69 -50.15
N PHE A 15 -17.07 -5.51 -49.14
CA PHE A 15 -18.41 -5.96 -48.76
C PHE A 15 -18.55 -5.94 -47.25
N GLY A 16 -19.60 -5.32 -46.73
CA GLY A 16 -19.84 -5.20 -45.28
C GLY A 16 -19.96 -3.76 -44.78
N LYS A 17 -20.16 -3.61 -43.46
CA LYS A 17 -20.07 -2.33 -42.74
C LYS A 17 -18.63 -2.22 -42.22
N SER A 18 -18.04 -1.03 -42.30
CA SER A 18 -16.76 -0.75 -41.63
C SER A 18 -16.93 -0.83 -40.12
N ASP A 19 -15.92 -1.37 -39.46
CA ASP A 19 -15.83 -1.58 -38.01
C ASP A 19 -14.60 -0.82 -37.47
N PRO A 20 -14.67 0.52 -37.39
CA PRO A 20 -13.51 1.33 -37.06
C PRO A 20 -13.15 1.27 -35.57
N PHE A 21 -11.86 1.27 -35.27
CA PHE A 21 -11.33 1.40 -33.91
C PHE A 21 -10.16 2.41 -33.85
N LEU A 22 -9.86 2.87 -32.63
CA LEU A 22 -8.84 3.87 -32.35
C LEU A 22 -7.70 3.26 -31.54
N VAL A 23 -6.46 3.58 -31.90
CA VAL A 23 -5.26 3.21 -31.15
C VAL A 23 -4.56 4.48 -30.68
N PHE A 24 -4.30 4.57 -29.38
CA PHE A 24 -3.68 5.75 -28.75
C PHE A 24 -2.21 5.49 -28.48
N TYR A 25 -1.37 6.42 -28.94
CA TYR A 25 0.07 6.42 -28.71
C TYR A 25 0.48 7.67 -27.96
N ARG A 26 1.26 7.49 -26.90
CA ARG A 26 1.96 8.60 -26.25
C ARG A 26 3.10 9.05 -27.16
N SER A 27 3.05 10.28 -27.66
CA SER A 27 4.09 10.78 -28.57
C SER A 27 5.28 11.40 -27.85
N ASN A 28 5.06 12.02 -26.68
CA ASN A 28 6.10 12.61 -25.83
C ASN A 28 6.00 12.07 -24.39
N GLU A 29 7.12 11.91 -23.70
CA GLU A 29 7.15 11.45 -22.30
C GLU A 29 6.38 12.37 -21.35
N ASP A 30 6.35 13.67 -21.64
CA ASP A 30 5.64 14.70 -20.86
C ASP A 30 4.11 14.72 -21.09
N GLY A 31 3.58 13.85 -21.95
CA GLY A 31 2.15 13.77 -22.27
C GLY A 31 1.58 14.98 -23.03
N SER A 32 2.45 15.87 -23.52
CA SER A 32 2.04 17.08 -24.26
C SER A 32 1.40 16.77 -25.61
N SER A 33 1.67 15.59 -26.18
CA SER A 33 1.14 15.14 -27.46
C SER A 33 0.76 13.65 -27.44
N ILE A 34 -0.43 13.35 -27.95
CA ILE A 34 -0.99 12.02 -28.12
C ILE A 34 -1.31 11.86 -29.61
N LYS A 35 -0.78 10.81 -30.21
CA LYS A 35 -1.15 10.41 -31.57
C LYS A 35 -2.26 9.38 -31.49
N VAL A 36 -3.29 9.55 -32.31
CA VAL A 36 -4.40 8.61 -32.42
C VAL A 36 -4.45 8.09 -33.84
N GLU A 37 -4.39 6.78 -33.99
CA GLU A 37 -4.51 6.10 -35.27
C GLU A 37 -5.90 5.47 -35.40
N VAL A 38 -6.48 5.57 -36.59
CA VAL A 38 -7.81 5.06 -36.92
C VAL A 38 -7.65 3.91 -37.90
N TYR A 39 -8.21 2.77 -37.53
CA TYR A 39 -8.16 1.52 -38.29
C TYR A 39 -9.56 1.02 -38.59
N ASP A 40 -9.72 0.27 -39.68
CA ASP A 40 -10.86 -0.60 -39.92
C ASP A 40 -10.48 -2.01 -39.44
N TRP A 41 -11.34 -2.66 -38.66
CA TRP A 41 -11.05 -3.99 -38.13
C TRP A 41 -11.24 -5.06 -39.22
N ASP A 42 -10.32 -6.04 -39.21
CA ASP A 42 -10.26 -7.15 -40.17
C ASP A 42 -10.08 -8.46 -39.40
N ARG A 43 -10.79 -9.50 -39.81
CA ARG A 43 -10.82 -10.79 -39.08
C ARG A 43 -9.47 -11.52 -39.08
N ASP A 44 -8.61 -11.27 -40.06
CA ASP A 44 -7.30 -11.90 -40.20
C ASP A 44 -6.18 -11.19 -39.40
N GLY A 45 -6.50 -10.10 -38.71
CA GLY A 45 -5.55 -9.29 -37.95
C GLY A 45 -4.78 -8.27 -38.79
N GLY A 46 -5.03 -8.20 -40.11
CA GLY A 46 -4.39 -7.27 -41.05
C GLY A 46 -5.03 -5.89 -41.11
N HIS A 47 -5.50 -5.37 -39.97
CA HIS A 47 -6.36 -4.18 -39.86
C HIS A 47 -5.96 -3.02 -40.78
N ASP A 48 -6.91 -2.56 -41.58
CA ASP A 48 -6.68 -1.54 -42.58
C ASP A 48 -6.55 -0.12 -42.00
N PHE A 49 -5.38 0.50 -42.19
CA PHE A 49 -5.14 1.87 -41.72
C PHE A 49 -5.96 2.91 -42.49
N ILE A 50 -6.83 3.64 -41.79
CA ILE A 50 -7.66 4.72 -42.32
C ILE A 50 -6.87 6.03 -42.34
N GLY A 51 -6.29 6.42 -41.21
CA GLY A 51 -5.48 7.63 -41.05
C GLY A 51 -5.17 7.91 -39.58
N ASP A 52 -4.53 9.04 -39.32
CA ASP A 52 -4.14 9.47 -37.98
C ASP A 52 -4.42 10.95 -37.73
N PHE A 53 -4.48 11.31 -36.45
CA PHE A 53 -4.50 12.70 -35.98
C PHE A 53 -3.72 12.81 -34.66
N SER A 54 -3.40 14.05 -34.28
CA SER A 54 -2.74 14.34 -33.00
C SER A 54 -3.64 15.21 -32.13
N THR A 55 -3.58 14.99 -30.81
CA THR A 55 -4.25 15.83 -29.82
C THR A 55 -3.44 15.85 -28.51
N SER A 56 -3.95 16.47 -27.46
CA SER A 56 -3.37 16.46 -26.12
C SER A 56 -4.44 16.27 -25.06
N TYR A 57 -4.04 15.85 -23.85
CA TYR A 57 -4.95 15.81 -22.69
C TYR A 57 -5.61 17.17 -22.44
N ARG A 58 -4.86 18.28 -22.61
CA ARG A 58 -5.38 19.64 -22.43
C ARG A 58 -6.46 20.00 -23.45
N GLU A 59 -6.35 19.51 -24.69
CA GLU A 59 -7.38 19.71 -25.72
C GLU A 59 -8.62 18.86 -25.44
N MET A 60 -8.44 17.59 -25.10
CA MET A 60 -9.54 16.66 -24.81
C MET A 60 -10.29 17.02 -23.52
N SER A 61 -9.61 17.53 -22.49
CA SER A 61 -10.24 17.92 -21.21
C SER A 61 -11.07 19.20 -21.33
N ARG A 62 -10.73 20.11 -22.23
CA ARG A 62 -11.53 21.32 -22.53
C ARG A 62 -12.85 21.01 -23.23
N SER A 63 -13.00 19.82 -23.80
CA SER A 63 -14.17 19.41 -24.61
C SER A 63 -15.44 19.17 -23.80
N GLN A 64 -15.47 19.45 -22.49
CA GLN A 64 -16.67 19.32 -21.67
C GLN A 64 -17.80 20.28 -22.09
N SER A 65 -17.50 21.34 -22.85
CA SER A 65 -18.50 22.34 -23.27
C SER A 65 -18.70 22.47 -24.80
N GLN A 66 -17.84 21.86 -25.62
CA GLN A 66 -17.92 21.86 -27.09
C GLN A 66 -17.36 20.56 -27.67
N PHE A 67 -18.09 19.97 -28.61
CA PHE A 67 -17.63 18.81 -29.39
C PHE A 67 -16.37 19.19 -30.17
N HIS A 68 -15.29 18.44 -29.96
CA HIS A 68 -14.06 18.64 -30.72
C HIS A 68 -14.01 17.65 -31.89
N VAL A 69 -13.81 18.16 -33.10
CA VAL A 69 -13.79 17.36 -34.34
C VAL A 69 -12.36 17.30 -34.86
N TYR A 70 -11.84 16.08 -34.97
CA TYR A 70 -10.52 15.78 -35.51
C TYR A 70 -10.63 15.34 -36.97
N GLU A 71 -9.84 15.94 -37.84
CA GLU A 71 -9.69 15.46 -39.22
C GLU A 71 -8.73 14.27 -39.25
N VAL A 72 -9.19 13.14 -39.80
CA VAL A 72 -8.37 11.94 -39.93
C VAL A 72 -7.54 12.04 -41.20
N LEU A 73 -6.21 12.04 -41.09
CA LEU A 73 -5.31 12.24 -42.21
C LEU A 73 -4.56 10.96 -42.57
N ASN A 74 -4.52 10.61 -43.85
CA ASN A 74 -3.77 9.46 -44.34
C ASN A 74 -2.51 9.94 -45.08
N PRO A 75 -1.30 9.70 -44.56
CA PRO A 75 -0.05 10.17 -45.16
C PRO A 75 0.15 9.67 -46.60
N LYS A 76 -0.24 8.42 -46.90
CA LYS A 76 -0.14 7.83 -48.24
C LYS A 76 -1.08 8.54 -49.23
N LYS A 77 -2.32 8.85 -48.82
CA LYS A 77 -3.27 9.59 -49.67
C LYS A 77 -2.85 11.05 -49.84
N LYS A 78 -2.34 11.71 -48.79
CA LYS A 78 -1.81 13.07 -48.84
C LYS A 78 -0.64 13.18 -49.83
N GLY A 79 0.28 12.21 -49.81
CA GLY A 79 1.40 12.13 -50.77
C GLY A 79 0.95 11.94 -52.23
N LYS A 80 -0.04 11.06 -52.47
CA LYS A 80 -0.53 10.74 -53.83
C LYS A 80 -1.47 11.80 -54.43
N LYS A 81 -2.43 12.30 -53.66
CA LYS A 81 -3.51 13.17 -54.14
C LYS A 81 -3.26 14.67 -53.91
N LYS A 82 -2.23 15.03 -53.12
CA LYS A 82 -1.81 16.42 -52.80
C LYS A 82 -3.02 17.34 -52.56
N LYS A 83 -3.24 18.34 -53.43
CA LYS A 83 -4.28 19.38 -53.29
C LYS A 83 -5.73 18.87 -53.37
N LYS A 84 -5.97 17.66 -53.91
CA LYS A 84 -7.32 17.07 -54.00
C LYS A 84 -7.72 16.28 -52.75
N TYR A 85 -6.80 16.07 -51.81
CA TYR A 85 -7.07 15.34 -50.58
C TYR A 85 -7.43 16.32 -49.47
N GLN A 86 -8.63 16.17 -48.89
CA GLN A 86 -9.04 16.89 -47.69
C GLN A 86 -8.70 16.05 -46.45
N ASN A 87 -9.43 14.95 -46.24
CA ASN A 87 -9.23 14.03 -45.12
C ASN A 87 -9.77 12.64 -45.48
N SER A 88 -9.65 11.70 -44.55
CA SER A 88 -10.14 10.33 -44.58
C SER A 88 -11.36 10.14 -43.67
N GLY A 89 -12.14 11.22 -43.50
CA GLY A 89 -13.23 11.32 -42.54
C GLY A 89 -12.84 12.12 -41.29
N THR A 90 -13.75 12.13 -40.32
CA THR A 90 -13.59 12.89 -39.07
C THR A 90 -13.91 12.02 -37.86
N VAL A 91 -13.25 12.28 -36.74
CA VAL A 91 -13.54 11.67 -35.43
C VAL A 91 -13.94 12.79 -34.48
N THR A 92 -15.10 12.66 -33.86
CA THR A 92 -15.63 13.66 -32.90
C THR A 92 -15.52 13.11 -31.49
N LEU A 93 -14.90 13.86 -30.58
CA LEU A 93 -14.93 13.60 -29.15
C LEU A 93 -16.27 14.09 -28.60
N LEU A 94 -17.14 13.15 -28.23
CA LEU A 94 -18.48 13.40 -27.72
C LEU A 94 -18.47 13.78 -26.24
N SER A 95 -17.65 13.09 -25.44
CA SER A 95 -17.51 13.37 -24.02
C SER A 95 -16.13 12.97 -23.52
N CYS A 96 -15.57 13.80 -22.63
CA CYS A 96 -14.37 13.52 -21.88
C CYS A 96 -14.66 13.72 -20.39
N LEU A 97 -14.98 12.63 -19.70
CA LEU A 97 -15.09 12.62 -18.25
C LEU A 97 -13.70 12.37 -17.68
N VAL A 98 -13.11 13.45 -17.19
CA VAL A 98 -11.90 13.41 -16.37
C VAL A 98 -12.35 13.13 -14.95
N ASP A 99 -12.00 11.95 -14.46
CA ASP A 99 -12.11 11.64 -13.04
C ASP A 99 -10.72 11.81 -12.41
N THR A 100 -10.68 12.44 -11.23
CA THR A 100 -9.41 12.58 -10.50
C THR A 100 -9.31 11.39 -9.56
N GLU A 101 -8.42 10.47 -9.87
CA GLU A 101 -8.11 9.38 -8.94
C GLU A 101 -7.41 9.96 -7.72
N LEU A 102 -8.03 9.75 -6.56
CA LEU A 102 -7.49 10.17 -5.28
C LEU A 102 -6.36 9.22 -4.88
N SER A 103 -5.18 9.76 -4.67
CA SER A 103 -4.00 9.01 -4.23
C SER A 103 -4.00 8.85 -2.71
N PHE A 104 -3.26 7.87 -2.20
CA PHE A 104 -3.02 7.70 -0.76
C PHE A 104 -2.55 9.01 -0.10
N LEU A 105 -1.60 9.71 -0.75
CA LEU A 105 -1.06 10.97 -0.24
C LEU A 105 -2.08 12.10 -0.18
N ASP A 106 -3.13 12.08 -1.00
CA ASP A 106 -4.19 13.09 -0.91
C ASP A 106 -4.98 12.97 0.39
N TYR A 107 -5.16 11.74 0.91
CA TYR A 107 -5.78 11.52 2.22
C TYR A 107 -4.86 11.91 3.37
N ILE A 108 -3.58 11.54 3.30
CA ILE A 108 -2.58 11.96 4.30
C ILE A 108 -2.51 13.49 4.39
N ARG A 109 -2.43 14.17 3.24
CA ARG A 109 -2.45 15.64 3.17
C ARG A 109 -3.80 16.24 3.60
N GLY A 110 -4.89 15.50 3.39
CA GLY A 110 -6.23 15.86 3.85
C GLY A 110 -6.45 15.65 5.35
N GLY A 111 -5.44 15.17 6.09
CA GLY A 111 -5.48 15.02 7.55
C GLY A 111 -5.83 13.62 8.05
N THR A 112 -5.91 12.61 7.18
CA THR A 112 -6.04 11.21 7.64
C THR A 112 -4.75 10.77 8.35
N GLN A 113 -4.89 10.29 9.58
CA GLN A 113 -3.78 9.79 10.40
C GLN A 113 -3.55 8.30 10.17
N ILE A 114 -2.28 7.90 10.07
CA ILE A 114 -1.88 6.50 10.05
C ILE A 114 -1.36 6.15 11.44
N ASN A 115 -2.01 5.21 12.10
CA ASN A 115 -1.60 4.70 13.41
C ASN A 115 -0.82 3.40 13.22
N PHE A 116 0.43 3.36 13.65
CA PHE A 116 1.28 2.18 13.50
C PHE A 116 1.48 1.43 14.82
N THR A 117 1.10 0.15 14.84
CA THR A 117 1.28 -0.77 15.98
C THR A 117 2.27 -1.86 15.63
N VAL A 118 3.18 -2.18 16.54
CA VAL A 118 4.16 -3.26 16.39
C VAL A 118 3.81 -4.40 17.33
N ALA A 119 3.80 -5.63 16.82
CA ALA A 119 3.65 -6.86 17.57
C ALA A 119 4.85 -7.79 17.27
N ILE A 120 5.61 -8.14 18.32
CA ILE A 120 6.80 -8.96 18.21
C ILE A 120 6.54 -10.33 18.82
N ASP A 121 6.91 -11.37 18.09
CA ASP A 121 6.89 -12.75 18.55
C ASP A 121 7.98 -12.97 19.63
N PHE A 122 7.60 -13.52 20.78
CA PHE A 122 8.48 -13.91 21.87
C PHE A 122 8.34 -15.42 22.18
N THR A 123 8.05 -16.23 21.18
CA THR A 123 7.91 -17.67 21.33
C THR A 123 9.26 -18.39 21.39
N ALA A 124 9.27 -19.60 21.94
CA ALA A 124 10.44 -20.38 22.24
C ALA A 124 11.11 -20.99 20.98
N SER A 125 10.41 -21.02 19.83
CA SER A 125 10.99 -21.41 18.53
C SER A 125 12.20 -20.53 18.17
N ASN A 126 12.19 -19.28 18.60
CA ASN A 126 13.29 -18.31 18.43
C ASN A 126 14.58 -18.65 19.20
N GLY A 127 14.57 -19.64 20.09
CA GLY A 127 15.72 -20.03 20.90
C GLY A 127 16.07 -19.03 22.03
N ASN A 128 17.03 -19.39 22.88
CA ASN A 128 17.37 -18.56 24.05
C ASN A 128 18.11 -17.27 23.64
N PRO A 129 17.62 -16.05 23.98
CA PRO A 129 18.24 -14.79 23.59
C PRO A 129 19.71 -14.58 24.02
N SER A 130 20.19 -15.38 24.98
CA SER A 130 21.61 -15.39 25.39
C SER A 130 22.51 -16.22 24.48
N GLN A 131 21.95 -17.02 23.58
CA GLN A 131 22.69 -17.90 22.68
C GLN A 131 22.82 -17.27 21.28
N PRO A 132 24.01 -17.31 20.65
CA PRO A 132 24.22 -16.77 19.30
C PRO A 132 23.36 -17.38 18.20
N THR A 133 22.77 -18.56 18.45
CA THR A 133 21.87 -19.25 17.52
C THR A 133 20.43 -18.75 17.59
N SER A 134 20.08 -17.90 18.56
CA SER A 134 18.73 -17.37 18.71
C SER A 134 18.47 -16.23 17.73
N LEU A 135 17.24 -16.19 17.19
CA LEU A 135 16.77 -15.07 16.38
C LEU A 135 16.61 -13.78 17.21
N HIS A 136 16.53 -13.90 18.55
CA HIS A 136 16.55 -12.77 19.49
C HIS A 136 17.93 -12.49 20.09
N TYR A 137 19.02 -13.06 19.55
CA TYR A 137 20.34 -12.93 20.17
C TYR A 137 20.72 -11.45 20.42
N MET A 138 21.08 -11.13 21.67
CA MET A 138 21.50 -9.77 22.05
C MET A 138 23.00 -9.58 21.82
N SER A 139 23.41 -9.50 20.55
CA SER A 139 24.80 -9.19 20.21
C SER A 139 25.14 -7.74 20.58
N PRO A 140 26.31 -7.46 21.16
CA PRO A 140 26.76 -6.08 21.41
C PRO A 140 27.22 -5.36 20.14
N TYR A 141 27.34 -6.06 19.00
CA TYR A 141 27.91 -5.50 17.76
C TYR A 141 26.95 -5.46 16.58
N GLN A 142 25.88 -6.28 16.59
CA GLN A 142 24.98 -6.43 15.46
C GLN A 142 23.54 -6.54 15.93
N LEU A 143 22.62 -6.00 15.14
CA LEU A 143 21.19 -6.20 15.36
C LEU A 143 20.82 -7.64 14.99
N ASN A 144 19.86 -8.21 15.72
CA ASN A 144 19.25 -9.47 15.36
C ASN A 144 18.16 -9.30 14.31
N ASP A 145 17.65 -10.40 13.76
CA ASP A 145 16.71 -10.35 12.62
C ASP A 145 15.45 -9.53 12.93
N TYR A 146 14.89 -9.70 14.14
CA TYR A 146 13.75 -8.90 14.60
C TYR A 146 14.08 -7.39 14.67
N ALA A 147 15.22 -7.04 15.25
CA ALA A 147 15.66 -5.66 15.37
C ALA A 147 15.96 -5.01 14.01
N MET A 148 16.53 -5.78 13.06
CA MET A 148 16.76 -5.31 11.70
C MET A 148 15.43 -5.10 10.96
N ALA A 149 14.50 -6.07 11.02
CA ALA A 149 13.17 -5.95 10.42
C ALA A 149 12.38 -4.76 10.99
N LEU A 150 12.36 -4.63 12.32
CA LEU A 150 11.70 -3.52 13.02
C LEU A 150 12.27 -2.17 12.58
N ARG A 151 13.60 -2.03 12.53
CA ARG A 151 14.23 -0.79 12.08
C ARG A 151 13.90 -0.49 10.62
N ALA A 152 14.01 -1.48 9.74
CA ALA A 152 13.82 -1.29 8.30
C ALA A 152 12.39 -0.83 7.95
N VAL A 153 11.38 -1.45 8.55
CA VAL A 153 9.97 -1.10 8.32
C VAL A 153 9.59 0.16 9.09
N GLY A 154 9.99 0.22 10.36
CA GLY A 154 9.66 1.33 11.25
C GLY A 154 10.25 2.65 10.78
N GLU A 155 11.47 2.67 10.25
CA GLU A 155 12.14 3.92 9.83
C GLU A 155 11.37 4.67 8.75
N ILE A 156 10.60 3.96 7.93
CA ILE A 156 9.83 4.54 6.82
C ILE A 156 8.38 4.78 7.23
N ILE A 157 7.77 3.85 7.98
CA ILE A 157 6.37 4.02 8.41
C ILE A 157 6.21 5.19 9.40
N GLN A 158 7.22 5.44 10.25
CA GLN A 158 7.13 6.50 11.25
C GLN A 158 6.94 7.91 10.68
N ASP A 159 7.20 8.14 9.39
CA ASP A 159 7.00 9.44 8.74
C ASP A 159 5.55 9.68 8.30
N TYR A 160 4.71 8.65 8.31
CA TYR A 160 3.26 8.75 8.07
C TYR A 160 2.45 8.92 9.37
N ASP A 161 3.08 8.68 10.52
CA ASP A 161 2.49 8.88 11.84
C ASP A 161 2.84 10.29 12.36
N SER A 162 1.83 11.07 12.74
CA SER A 162 2.01 12.47 13.11
C SER A 162 2.64 12.69 14.48
N ASP A 163 2.40 11.81 15.45
CA ASP A 163 2.93 11.95 16.82
C ASP A 163 4.12 11.03 17.10
N LYS A 164 4.33 10.03 16.23
CA LYS A 164 5.40 9.05 16.31
C LYS A 164 5.37 8.26 17.63
N MET A 165 4.18 8.07 18.19
CA MET A 165 3.93 7.27 19.38
C MET A 165 3.37 5.91 18.95
N PHE A 166 4.17 4.86 19.09
CA PHE A 166 3.84 3.54 18.57
C PHE A 166 3.50 2.57 19.69
N PRO A 167 2.28 1.99 19.72
CA PRO A 167 1.98 0.85 20.57
C PRO A 167 2.92 -0.31 20.24
N ALA A 168 3.65 -0.78 21.26
CA ALA A 168 4.61 -1.86 21.14
C ALA A 168 4.15 -3.06 21.97
N LEU A 169 3.75 -4.12 21.28
CA LEU A 169 3.19 -5.35 21.84
C LEU A 169 4.14 -6.53 21.63
N GLY A 170 4.13 -7.46 22.58
CA GLY A 170 4.74 -8.78 22.46
C GLY A 170 3.69 -9.88 22.61
N PHE A 171 3.96 -11.07 22.09
CA PHE A 171 3.08 -12.23 22.26
C PHE A 171 3.87 -13.54 22.37
N GLY A 172 3.29 -14.55 23.03
CA GLY A 172 3.88 -15.90 23.13
C GLY A 172 4.92 -16.08 24.24
N ALA A 173 4.91 -15.21 25.26
CA ALA A 173 5.87 -15.26 26.36
C ALA A 173 5.22 -15.56 27.71
N LYS A 174 6.01 -16.04 28.68
CA LYS A 174 5.64 -16.06 30.09
C LYS A 174 6.12 -14.78 30.76
N LEU A 175 5.19 -14.04 31.37
CA LEU A 175 5.49 -12.78 32.04
C LEU A 175 5.83 -12.98 33.52
N PRO A 176 6.76 -12.19 34.09
CA PRO A 176 6.95 -12.14 35.53
C PRO A 176 5.76 -11.43 36.22
N PRO A 177 5.55 -11.65 37.53
CA PRO A 177 6.29 -12.56 38.42
C PRO A 177 5.74 -14.00 38.44
N ASP A 178 4.53 -14.22 37.93
CA ASP A 178 3.80 -15.48 38.10
C ASP A 178 4.02 -16.48 36.95
N GLY A 179 4.72 -16.08 35.90
CA GLY A 179 5.02 -16.93 34.75
C GLY A 179 3.78 -17.27 33.92
N ARG A 180 2.73 -16.45 33.97
CA ARG A 180 1.54 -16.61 33.13
C ARG A 180 1.90 -16.41 31.67
N VAL A 181 1.39 -17.31 30.83
CA VAL A 181 1.49 -17.19 29.37
C VAL A 181 0.64 -16.01 28.94
N SER A 182 1.25 -15.09 28.19
CA SER A 182 0.56 -13.99 27.56
C SER A 182 0.74 -14.05 26.05
N HIS A 183 -0.37 -13.93 25.34
CA HIS A 183 -0.41 -13.77 23.88
C HIS A 183 -0.60 -12.31 23.46
N GLU A 184 -0.49 -11.37 24.41
CA GLU A 184 -0.50 -9.93 24.18
C GLU A 184 0.00 -9.21 25.44
N PHE A 185 1.10 -8.47 25.34
CA PHE A 185 1.60 -7.67 26.45
C PHE A 185 2.38 -6.44 25.97
N ALA A 186 2.32 -5.36 26.74
CA ALA A 186 3.05 -4.13 26.41
C ALA A 186 4.57 -4.33 26.61
N LEU A 187 5.36 -4.10 25.55
CA LEU A 187 6.83 -4.26 25.61
C LEU A 187 7.49 -3.29 26.58
N ASN A 188 6.90 -2.11 26.77
CA ASN A 188 7.38 -1.10 27.72
C ASN A 188 7.01 -1.41 29.19
N GLY A 189 6.33 -2.54 29.44
CA GLY A 189 5.92 -2.96 30.79
C GLY A 189 4.72 -2.20 31.37
N ASN A 190 4.06 -1.33 30.59
CA ASN A 190 2.89 -0.57 31.01
C ASN A 190 1.65 -0.99 30.20
N PRO A 191 0.82 -1.92 30.72
CA PRO A 191 -0.38 -2.39 30.02
C PRO A 191 -1.43 -1.30 29.76
N GLN A 192 -1.45 -0.22 30.57
CA GLN A 192 -2.38 0.89 30.38
C GLN A 192 -1.92 1.87 29.28
N ASN A 193 -0.63 1.87 28.95
CA ASN A 193 -0.06 2.75 27.95
C ASN A 193 1.10 2.05 27.23
N PRO A 194 0.83 1.26 26.17
CA PRO A 194 1.85 0.52 25.44
C PRO A 194 2.67 1.38 24.47
N TYR A 195 2.47 2.70 24.46
CA TYR A 195 3.08 3.60 23.48
C TYR A 195 4.56 3.86 23.77
N CYS A 196 5.37 3.80 22.72
CA CYS A 196 6.79 4.06 22.69
C CYS A 196 7.08 5.27 21.79
N SER A 197 8.00 6.15 22.22
CA SER A 197 8.40 7.33 21.45
C SER A 197 9.37 6.94 20.33
N GLY A 198 8.88 6.93 19.09
CA GLY A 198 9.68 6.59 17.92
C GLY A 198 10.08 5.11 17.86
N ILE A 199 10.70 4.71 16.74
CA ILE A 199 11.21 3.34 16.56
C ILE A 199 12.32 3.02 17.55
N GLU A 200 13.15 3.99 17.91
CA GLU A 200 14.18 3.81 18.94
C GLU A 200 13.56 3.47 20.31
N GLY A 201 12.42 4.07 20.67
CA GLY A 201 11.68 3.70 21.88
C GLY A 201 11.09 2.30 21.83
N VAL A 202 10.62 1.86 20.65
CA VAL A 202 10.14 0.47 20.45
C VAL A 202 11.32 -0.52 20.59
N MET A 203 12.47 -0.19 20.00
CA MET A 203 13.69 -1.00 20.09
C MET A 203 14.19 -1.13 21.53
N GLU A 204 14.19 -0.03 22.30
CA GLU A 204 14.54 -0.08 23.72
C GLU A 204 13.57 -0.98 24.50
N ALA A 205 12.26 -0.80 24.31
CA ALA A 205 11.23 -1.60 24.96
C ALA A 205 11.37 -3.09 24.60
N TYR A 206 11.65 -3.41 23.34
CA TYR A 206 11.91 -4.79 22.88
C TYR A 206 13.08 -5.44 23.62
N TYR A 207 14.23 -4.76 23.70
CA TYR A 207 15.40 -5.31 24.41
C TYR A 207 15.21 -5.41 25.93
N GLN A 208 14.48 -4.46 26.54
CA GLN A 208 14.14 -4.55 27.96
C GLN A 208 13.18 -5.71 28.24
N SER A 209 12.15 -5.86 27.40
CA SER A 209 11.20 -6.96 27.47
C SER A 209 11.92 -8.31 27.41
N LEU A 210 12.81 -8.53 26.44
CA LEU A 210 13.56 -9.79 26.28
C LEU A 210 14.41 -10.18 27.50
N LYS A 211 14.82 -9.22 28.35
CA LYS A 211 15.56 -9.51 29.59
C LYS A 211 14.65 -9.97 30.73
N SER A 212 13.36 -9.66 30.66
CA SER A 212 12.41 -9.85 31.76
C SER A 212 11.44 -11.01 31.52
N VAL A 213 11.05 -11.25 30.27
CA VAL A 213 10.11 -12.31 29.90
C VAL A 213 10.83 -13.61 29.59
N ARG A 214 10.11 -14.73 29.73
CA ARG A 214 10.59 -16.03 29.31
C ARG A 214 9.89 -16.45 28.02
N LEU A 215 10.65 -16.67 26.96
CA LEU A 215 10.07 -17.14 25.69
C LEU A 215 9.31 -18.45 25.86
N TYR A 216 8.12 -18.54 25.26
CA TYR A 216 7.23 -19.69 25.45
C TYR A 216 6.36 -19.96 24.20
N GLY A 217 5.10 -20.31 24.36
CA GLY A 217 4.19 -20.54 23.24
C GLY A 217 2.81 -20.91 23.78
N PRO A 218 1.87 -21.27 22.91
CA PRO A 218 1.97 -21.30 21.44
C PRO A 218 2.06 -19.91 20.77
N THR A 219 2.30 -19.89 19.46
CA THR A 219 2.32 -18.68 18.62
C THR A 219 0.91 -18.34 18.17
N HIS A 220 0.34 -17.27 18.72
CA HIS A 220 -1.04 -16.87 18.47
C HIS A 220 -1.10 -15.44 17.92
N PHE A 221 -1.56 -15.26 16.68
CA PHE A 221 -1.70 -13.93 16.08
C PHE A 221 -3.08 -13.31 16.34
N SER A 222 -4.11 -14.14 16.53
CA SER A 222 -5.48 -13.68 16.74
C SER A 222 -5.61 -12.62 17.85
N PRO A 223 -4.94 -12.73 19.01
CA PRO A 223 -5.06 -11.72 20.08
C PRO A 223 -4.60 -10.32 19.64
N VAL A 224 -3.42 -10.22 19.02
CA VAL A 224 -2.87 -8.91 18.59
C VAL A 224 -3.66 -8.32 17.42
N ILE A 225 -4.17 -9.15 16.50
CA ILE A 225 -5.06 -8.69 15.42
C ILE A 225 -6.35 -8.12 16.01
N ASN A 226 -6.99 -8.85 16.92
CA ASN A 226 -8.22 -8.41 17.58
C ASN A 226 -8.00 -7.15 18.44
N HIS A 227 -6.82 -6.99 19.03
CA HIS A 227 -6.45 -5.78 19.76
C HIS A 227 -6.58 -4.54 18.87
N VAL A 228 -5.88 -4.53 17.73
CA VAL A 228 -5.89 -3.40 16.79
C VAL A 228 -7.26 -3.23 16.15
N ALA A 229 -7.94 -4.33 15.80
CA ALA A 229 -9.29 -4.30 15.25
C ALA A 229 -10.30 -3.58 16.17
N ARG A 230 -10.18 -3.71 17.50
CA ARG A 230 -11.03 -2.95 18.44
C ARG A 230 -10.88 -1.44 18.27
N TYR A 231 -9.64 -0.93 18.14
CA TYR A 231 -9.41 0.50 17.91
C TYR A 231 -9.88 0.93 16.52
N ALA A 232 -9.58 0.14 15.48
CA ALA A 232 -10.03 0.41 14.12
C ALA A 232 -11.56 0.46 14.01
N SER A 233 -12.27 -0.39 14.77
CA SER A 233 -13.74 -0.39 14.80
C SER A 233 -14.36 0.86 15.42
N ALA A 234 -13.61 1.61 16.24
CA ALA A 234 -14.11 2.81 16.90
C ALA A 234 -14.07 4.06 16.00
N VAL A 235 -13.29 4.04 14.92
CA VAL A 235 -13.06 5.21 14.05
C VAL A 235 -13.19 4.82 12.58
N THR A 236 -14.41 4.80 12.06
CA THR A 236 -14.70 4.35 10.69
C THR A 236 -14.97 5.48 9.69
N ASP A 237 -14.81 6.74 10.10
CA ASP A 237 -15.04 7.94 9.27
C ASP A 237 -13.90 8.27 8.30
N GLY A 238 -12.79 7.51 8.39
CA GLY A 238 -11.58 7.68 7.56
C GLY A 238 -10.63 8.77 8.04
N SER A 239 -10.85 9.31 9.24
CA SER A 239 -9.89 10.18 9.92
C SER A 239 -8.65 9.41 10.39
N GLN A 240 -8.79 8.11 10.66
CA GLN A 240 -7.71 7.24 11.11
C GLN A 240 -7.68 5.92 10.32
N TYR A 241 -6.48 5.42 10.08
CA TYR A 241 -6.23 4.10 9.50
C TYR A 241 -5.13 3.41 10.29
N PHE A 242 -5.29 2.11 10.56
CA PHE A 242 -4.42 1.37 11.46
C PHE A 242 -3.55 0.38 10.69
N ILE A 243 -2.26 0.34 11.00
CA ILE A 243 -1.32 -0.63 10.43
C ILE A 243 -0.73 -1.44 11.58
N LEU A 244 -0.93 -2.75 11.54
CA LEU A 244 -0.33 -3.69 12.48
C LEU A 244 0.85 -4.40 11.82
N LEU A 245 2.07 -4.17 12.30
CA LEU A 245 3.25 -4.96 11.94
C LEU A 245 3.40 -6.13 12.91
N ILE A 246 3.38 -7.36 12.40
CA ILE A 246 3.71 -8.59 13.11
C ILE A 246 5.07 -9.07 12.62
N ILE A 247 6.01 -9.31 13.54
CA ILE A 247 7.29 -9.94 13.22
C ILE A 247 7.33 -11.29 13.93
N SER A 248 7.55 -12.38 13.18
CA SER A 248 7.52 -13.75 13.71
C SER A 248 8.42 -14.69 12.91
N ASP A 249 8.82 -15.81 13.50
CA ASP A 249 9.72 -16.79 12.88
C ASP A 249 9.04 -17.90 12.07
N GLY A 250 7.71 -17.84 11.88
CA GLY A 250 7.03 -18.61 10.83
C GLY A 250 5.94 -19.58 11.28
N VAL A 251 5.86 -19.93 12.57
CA VAL A 251 4.94 -21.00 13.04
C VAL A 251 3.68 -20.39 13.62
N ILE A 252 2.51 -20.55 13.00
CA ILE A 252 1.22 -20.05 13.52
C ILE A 252 0.43 -21.21 14.11
N THR A 253 0.17 -21.18 15.43
CA THR A 253 -0.58 -22.27 16.08
C THR A 253 -2.10 -22.07 16.01
N ASP A 254 -2.59 -20.84 15.92
CA ASP A 254 -4.01 -20.49 15.91
C ASP A 254 -4.53 -20.11 14.51
N MET A 255 -4.11 -20.82 13.47
CA MET A 255 -4.40 -20.47 12.07
C MET A 255 -5.89 -20.24 11.80
N ALA A 256 -6.78 -21.08 12.35
CA ALA A 256 -8.24 -20.93 12.17
C ALA A 256 -8.79 -19.63 12.81
N GLN A 257 -8.34 -19.31 14.03
CA GLN A 257 -8.73 -18.09 14.76
C GLN A 257 -8.11 -16.84 14.13
N THR A 258 -6.89 -16.96 13.61
CA THR A 258 -6.19 -15.90 12.88
C THR A 258 -6.93 -15.57 11.59
N LYS A 259 -7.33 -16.56 10.79
CA LYS A 259 -8.20 -16.36 9.61
C LYS A 259 -9.53 -15.71 9.99
N GLU A 260 -10.18 -16.16 11.06
CA GLU A 260 -11.43 -15.56 11.55
C GLU A 260 -11.23 -14.08 11.93
N SER A 261 -10.12 -13.77 12.62
CA SER A 261 -9.78 -12.40 13.02
C SER A 261 -9.52 -11.51 11.81
N ILE A 262 -8.82 -12.01 10.79
CA ILE A 262 -8.57 -11.31 9.52
C ILE A 262 -9.89 -11.06 8.78
N VAL A 263 -10.75 -12.07 8.63
CA VAL A 263 -12.05 -11.92 7.95
C VAL A 263 -12.93 -10.87 8.66
N ASN A 264 -12.89 -10.82 9.99
CA ASN A 264 -13.62 -9.80 10.76
C ASN A 264 -13.00 -8.40 10.59
N ALA A 265 -11.67 -8.31 10.61
CA ALA A 265 -10.92 -7.07 10.42
C ALA A 265 -11.00 -6.50 8.99
N ALA A 266 -11.29 -7.33 7.98
CA ALA A 266 -11.32 -6.93 6.57
C ALA A 266 -12.36 -5.83 6.24
N SER A 267 -13.34 -5.58 7.12
CA SER A 267 -14.32 -4.50 6.97
C SER A 267 -13.92 -3.18 7.64
N LEU A 268 -12.80 -3.17 8.39
CA LEU A 268 -12.31 -2.08 9.22
C LEU A 268 -11.18 -1.28 8.53
N PRO A 269 -10.90 -0.04 8.96
CA PRO A 269 -9.80 0.77 8.44
C PRO A 269 -8.46 0.29 8.97
N MET A 270 -8.06 -0.94 8.64
CA MET A 270 -6.78 -1.49 9.05
C MET A 270 -6.14 -2.41 8.00
N SER A 271 -4.82 -2.46 8.04
CA SER A 271 -3.96 -3.39 7.31
C SER A 271 -3.02 -4.11 8.28
N ILE A 272 -2.55 -5.28 7.90
CA ILE A 272 -1.67 -6.16 8.66
C ILE A 272 -0.46 -6.45 7.79
N ILE A 273 0.74 -6.20 8.30
CA ILE A 273 2.00 -6.55 7.67
C ILE A 273 2.60 -7.67 8.51
N ILE A 274 2.95 -8.80 7.89
CA ILE A 274 3.62 -9.92 8.54
C ILE A 274 5.03 -10.03 7.95
N VAL A 275 6.05 -9.86 8.79
CA VAL A 275 7.44 -10.03 8.40
C VAL A 275 7.98 -11.34 8.99
N GLY A 276 8.27 -12.30 8.11
CA GLY A 276 8.82 -13.60 8.48
C GLY A 276 10.34 -13.52 8.65
N VAL A 277 10.85 -13.85 9.84
CA VAL A 277 12.29 -13.88 10.14
C VAL A 277 12.81 -15.30 10.32
N GLY A 278 14.11 -15.50 10.16
CA GLY A 278 14.73 -16.81 10.34
C GLY A 278 14.54 -17.79 9.17
N PRO A 279 14.90 -19.06 9.38
CA PRO A 279 15.02 -20.05 8.31
C PRO A 279 13.77 -20.92 8.08
N ALA A 280 12.67 -20.70 8.81
CA ALA A 280 11.48 -21.54 8.70
C ALA A 280 10.83 -21.48 7.31
N GLU A 281 9.94 -22.42 7.03
CA GLU A 281 9.04 -22.34 5.88
C GLU A 281 7.82 -21.48 6.25
N PHE A 282 7.38 -20.64 5.33
CA PHE A 282 6.36 -19.61 5.58
C PHE A 282 5.03 -19.91 4.87
N ASP A 283 4.73 -21.18 4.59
CA ASP A 283 3.51 -21.59 3.87
C ASP A 283 2.23 -21.04 4.50
N GLU A 284 2.15 -21.05 5.84
CA GLU A 284 1.00 -20.49 6.58
C GLU A 284 0.88 -18.97 6.40
N MET A 285 2.00 -18.25 6.32
CA MET A 285 1.98 -16.79 6.15
C MET A 285 1.68 -16.40 4.69
N ILE A 286 2.16 -17.18 3.72
CA ILE A 286 1.80 -17.05 2.30
C ILE A 286 0.29 -17.32 2.13
N GLU A 287 -0.25 -18.31 2.83
CA GLU A 287 -1.69 -18.56 2.83
C GLU A 287 -2.48 -17.37 3.40
N LEU A 288 -1.94 -16.64 4.38
CA LEU A 288 -2.59 -15.46 4.97
C LEU A 288 -2.55 -14.21 4.07
N ASP A 289 -1.60 -14.13 3.14
CA ASP A 289 -1.37 -12.97 2.26
C ASP A 289 -2.57 -12.67 1.34
N GLY A 290 -3.37 -13.68 1.01
CA GLY A 290 -4.63 -13.48 0.28
C GLY A 290 -4.51 -13.21 -1.22
N ASP A 291 -3.28 -13.15 -1.74
CA ASP A 291 -2.92 -12.90 -3.14
C ASP A 291 -3.41 -14.00 -4.10
N GLU A 292 -3.20 -15.27 -3.75
CA GLU A 292 -3.66 -16.41 -4.56
C GLU A 292 -5.14 -16.74 -4.30
N GLU A 293 -5.52 -16.81 -3.03
CA GLU A 293 -6.89 -17.14 -2.61
C GLU A 293 -7.36 -16.19 -1.51
N ARG A 294 -8.51 -15.55 -1.73
CA ARG A 294 -9.14 -14.65 -0.75
C ARG A 294 -9.39 -15.39 0.55
N ILE A 295 -8.83 -14.89 1.66
CA ILE A 295 -9.01 -15.46 3.00
C ILE A 295 -10.49 -15.66 3.32
N SER A 296 -10.81 -16.84 3.84
CA SER A 296 -12.15 -17.18 4.30
C SER A 296 -12.12 -17.91 5.64
N SER A 297 -13.19 -17.74 6.41
CA SER A 297 -13.42 -18.46 7.66
C SER A 297 -14.91 -18.72 7.84
N GLN A 298 -15.26 -19.94 8.22
CA GLN A 298 -16.64 -20.39 8.44
C GLN A 298 -17.59 -20.09 7.25
N GLY A 299 -17.07 -20.19 6.01
CA GLY A 299 -17.84 -19.95 4.79
C GLY A 299 -18.07 -18.46 4.44
N ARG A 300 -17.47 -17.52 5.18
CA ARG A 300 -17.43 -16.10 4.81
C ARG A 300 -16.05 -15.72 4.29
N TYR A 301 -16.04 -14.99 3.18
CA TYR A 301 -14.83 -14.40 2.62
C TYR A 301 -14.55 -13.03 3.23
N ALA A 302 -13.26 -12.68 3.36
CA ALA A 302 -12.82 -11.34 3.68
C ALA A 302 -13.32 -10.34 2.62
N GLU A 303 -13.83 -9.18 3.06
CA GLU A 303 -14.39 -8.15 2.16
C GLU A 303 -13.32 -7.56 1.24
N ARG A 304 -12.08 -7.48 1.72
CA ARG A 304 -10.92 -6.91 1.04
C ARG A 304 -9.68 -7.68 1.44
N ASP A 305 -8.61 -7.50 0.66
CA ASP A 305 -7.28 -7.83 1.15
C ASP A 305 -6.82 -6.83 2.19
N ILE A 306 -6.21 -7.34 3.26
CA ILE A 306 -5.65 -6.52 4.33
C ILE A 306 -4.34 -7.06 4.87
N VAL A 307 -3.85 -8.21 4.38
CA VAL A 307 -2.61 -8.81 4.85
C VAL A 307 -1.55 -8.59 3.79
N GLN A 308 -0.32 -8.30 4.19
CA GLN A 308 0.86 -8.38 3.36
C GLN A 308 1.88 -9.26 4.08
N PHE A 309 2.34 -10.33 3.45
CA PHE A 309 3.45 -11.14 3.95
C PHE A 309 4.75 -10.80 3.23
N VAL A 310 5.85 -10.61 4.00
CA VAL A 310 7.19 -10.41 3.45
C VAL A 310 8.22 -11.27 4.18
N PRO A 311 8.88 -12.23 3.50
CA PRO A 311 9.98 -13.00 4.07
C PRO A 311 11.24 -12.12 4.16
N PHE A 312 11.66 -11.78 5.37
CA PHE A 312 12.79 -10.88 5.61
C PHE A 312 14.10 -11.39 5.00
N ARG A 313 14.29 -12.72 4.97
CA ARG A 313 15.49 -13.38 4.44
C ARG A 313 15.80 -13.06 2.98
N ASP A 314 14.79 -12.72 2.18
CA ASP A 314 14.94 -12.44 0.74
C ASP A 314 15.58 -11.05 0.50
N TYR A 315 15.61 -10.22 1.53
CA TYR A 315 16.07 -8.84 1.47
C TYR A 315 17.32 -8.57 2.30
N ILE A 316 17.97 -9.59 2.88
CA ILE A 316 19.26 -9.44 3.54
C ILE A 316 20.37 -9.94 2.62
N ASP A 317 21.14 -9.03 2.03
CA ASP A 317 22.38 -9.40 1.35
C ASP A 317 23.51 -9.55 2.38
N ARG A 318 23.95 -10.79 2.63
CA ARG A 318 25.11 -11.09 3.49
C ARG A 318 26.44 -10.52 2.96
N ARG A 319 26.46 -9.94 1.74
CA ARG A 319 27.65 -9.37 1.09
C ARG A 319 27.87 -7.87 1.32
N GLY A 320 27.05 -7.20 2.12
CA GLY A 320 27.45 -5.93 2.77
C GLY A 320 26.84 -4.62 2.25
N ASN A 321 25.80 -4.66 1.40
CA ASN A 321 25.04 -3.45 1.02
C ASN A 321 23.70 -3.36 1.77
N HIS A 322 23.78 -3.29 3.12
CA HIS A 322 22.61 -3.27 3.99
C HIS A 322 21.60 -2.17 3.62
N ILE A 323 22.04 -0.96 3.28
CA ILE A 323 21.16 0.18 2.99
C ILE A 323 20.24 -0.09 1.79
N LEU A 324 20.78 -0.60 0.68
CA LEU A 324 19.98 -0.88 -0.52
C LEU A 324 18.98 -2.02 -0.28
N SER A 325 19.37 -2.96 0.59
CA SER A 325 18.58 -4.12 0.97
C SER A 325 17.40 -3.73 1.87
N MET A 326 17.60 -2.81 2.82
CA MET A 326 16.53 -2.24 3.65
C MET A 326 15.54 -1.40 2.83
N ALA A 327 16.03 -0.61 1.86
CA ALA A 327 15.17 0.17 0.98
C ALA A 327 14.27 -0.72 0.10
N ARG A 328 14.77 -1.87 -0.35
CA ARG A 328 13.95 -2.85 -1.10
C ARG A 328 12.91 -3.51 -0.23
N LEU A 329 13.28 -3.92 0.98
CA LEU A 329 12.34 -4.51 1.94
C LEU A 329 11.19 -3.56 2.22
N ALA A 330 11.50 -2.31 2.56
CA ALA A 330 10.46 -1.36 2.90
C ALA A 330 9.60 -0.96 1.70
N LYS A 331 10.17 -0.96 0.49
CA LYS A 331 9.37 -0.82 -0.73
C LYS A 331 8.35 -1.95 -0.86
N GLU A 332 8.76 -3.19 -0.60
CA GLU A 332 7.85 -4.34 -0.67
C GLU A 332 6.77 -4.27 0.40
N VAL A 333 7.17 -4.03 1.65
CA VAL A 333 6.26 -3.93 2.80
C VAL A 333 5.20 -2.83 2.62
N LEU A 334 5.52 -1.77 1.88
CA LEU A 334 4.62 -0.64 1.61
C LEU A 334 3.96 -0.71 0.24
N ALA A 335 4.20 -1.74 -0.56
CA ALA A 335 3.67 -1.81 -1.91
C ALA A 335 2.15 -1.86 -1.91
N GLU A 336 1.54 -2.65 -1.02
CA GLU A 336 0.09 -2.85 -1.01
C GLU A 336 -0.68 -1.91 -0.09
N ILE A 337 -0.04 -1.36 0.95
CA ILE A 337 -0.72 -0.50 1.94
C ILE A 337 -1.53 0.64 1.28
N PRO A 338 -0.98 1.40 0.30
CA PRO A 338 -1.76 2.42 -0.41
C PRO A 338 -3.02 1.87 -1.08
N ASP A 339 -2.95 0.70 -1.72
CA ASP A 339 -4.08 0.11 -2.44
C ASP A 339 -5.12 -0.46 -1.48
N GLN A 340 -4.69 -1.14 -0.42
CA GLN A 340 -5.56 -1.62 0.66
C GLN A 340 -6.32 -0.46 1.34
N PHE A 341 -5.60 0.64 1.63
CA PHE A 341 -6.17 1.88 2.16
C PHE A 341 -7.20 2.49 1.20
N LEU A 342 -6.83 2.67 -0.07
CA LEU A 342 -7.72 3.29 -1.05
C LEU A 342 -8.94 2.42 -1.34
N SER A 343 -8.78 1.09 -1.30
CA SER A 343 -9.89 0.13 -1.41
C SER A 343 -10.91 0.32 -0.29
N TYR A 344 -10.46 0.48 0.97
CA TYR A 344 -11.34 0.82 2.09
C TYR A 344 -12.07 2.16 1.87
N MET A 345 -11.32 3.23 1.57
CA MET A 345 -11.89 4.58 1.44
C MET A 345 -12.92 4.66 0.30
N ARG A 346 -12.61 4.06 -0.87
CA ARG A 346 -13.51 4.03 -2.02
C ARG A 346 -14.80 3.26 -1.73
N THR A 347 -14.69 2.07 -1.13
CA THR A 347 -15.84 1.21 -0.82
C THR A 347 -16.81 1.88 0.16
N ARG A 348 -16.28 2.75 1.04
CA ARG A 348 -17.07 3.53 2.01
C ARG A 348 -17.46 4.93 1.53
N GLY A 349 -17.07 5.33 0.32
CA GLY A 349 -17.35 6.66 -0.22
C GLY A 349 -16.68 7.80 0.55
N ILE A 350 -15.61 7.50 1.30
CA ILE A 350 -14.85 8.48 2.08
C ILE A 350 -14.00 9.29 1.12
N LYS A 351 -13.96 10.62 1.33
CA LYS A 351 -13.15 11.56 0.55
C LYS A 351 -12.08 12.18 1.46
N PRO A 352 -10.91 12.56 0.92
CA PRO A 352 -9.90 13.24 1.70
C PRO A 352 -10.44 14.57 2.24
N GLY A 353 -9.96 14.96 3.41
CA GLY A 353 -10.23 16.27 3.96
C GLY A 353 -9.70 17.40 3.06
N PRO A 354 -10.14 18.65 3.28
CA PRO A 354 -9.64 19.79 2.53
C PRO A 354 -8.13 19.93 2.74
N LEU A 355 -7.41 20.20 1.66
CA LEU A 355 -5.97 20.47 1.75
C LEU A 355 -5.73 21.64 2.70
N PRO A 356 -4.69 21.57 3.56
CA PRO A 356 -4.31 22.70 4.38
C PRO A 356 -4.01 23.91 3.48
N PRO A 357 -4.39 25.12 3.88
CA PRO A 357 -4.14 26.33 3.09
C PRO A 357 -2.63 26.46 2.80
N PRO A 358 -2.23 26.87 1.59
CA PRO A 358 -0.83 27.00 1.25
C PRO A 358 -0.16 28.03 2.16
N TYR A 359 0.76 27.55 3.01
CA TYR A 359 1.61 28.32 3.92
C TYR A 359 0.90 29.23 4.94
N ALA A 360 0.56 28.68 6.11
CA ALA A 360 0.76 29.45 7.33
C ALA A 360 2.22 29.25 7.76
N PRO A 361 3.07 30.30 7.82
CA PRO A 361 4.40 30.15 8.39
C PRO A 361 4.28 29.60 9.82
N CYS A 362 5.12 28.61 10.14
CA CYS A 362 5.20 28.02 11.47
C CYS A 362 5.33 29.16 12.50
N PRO A 363 4.46 29.26 13.51
CA PRO A 363 4.67 30.22 14.60
C PRO A 363 6.04 29.93 15.22
N PRO A 364 6.89 30.94 15.47
CA PRO A 364 8.13 30.71 16.18
C PRO A 364 7.82 30.01 17.51
N PRO A 365 8.69 29.09 17.97
CA PRO A 365 8.47 28.37 19.21
C PRO A 365 8.18 29.36 20.34
N ALA A 366 7.08 29.13 21.05
CA ALA A 366 6.68 29.97 22.17
C ALA A 366 7.82 30.01 23.19
N VAL A 367 8.46 31.17 23.32
CA VAL A 367 9.42 31.43 24.38
C VAL A 367 8.65 31.34 25.69
N HIS A 368 8.85 30.26 26.44
CA HIS A 368 8.28 30.06 27.76
C HIS A 368 8.72 31.22 28.66
N PRO A 369 7.80 32.06 29.20
CA PRO A 369 8.17 33.17 30.06
C PRO A 369 8.38 32.65 31.49
N LEU A 370 9.43 31.85 31.69
CA LEU A 370 9.94 31.48 33.02
C LEU A 370 11.45 31.40 32.96
N LEU A 371 12.11 32.55 32.79
CA LEU A 371 13.48 32.81 33.26
C LEU A 371 13.73 34.33 33.15
N CYS A 372 12.94 35.08 33.91
CA CYS A 372 13.27 36.45 34.26
C CYS A 372 12.61 36.77 35.60
N ARG A 373 13.17 36.21 36.67
CA ARG A 373 13.06 36.75 38.03
C ARG A 373 14.13 36.13 38.95
N ARG A 374 15.14 36.98 39.18
CA ARG A 374 16.21 36.99 40.19
C ARG A 374 17.40 36.08 39.96
#